data_AF-A0A1V2YLE0-F1
#
_entry.id   AF-A0A1V2YLE0-F1
#
_cell.length_a   1.000
_cell.length_b   1.000
_cell.length_c   1.000
_cell.angle_alpha   90.00
_cell.angle_beta   90.00
_cell.angle_gamma   90.00
#
_symmetry.space_group_name_H-M   'P 1'
#
loop_
_entity.id
_entity.type
_entity.pdbx_description
1 polymer ?
#
loop_
_entity_poly.entity_id
_entity_poly.type
_entity_poly.pdbx_seq_one_letter_code
_entity_poly.pdbx_strand_id
1 'polypeptide(L)'
;MIHQVDTFVFLEDVQYTKRDWRNRNKILINGTPKWITVPIKQLAFEQKICDTNIFTIENWQQKHYKMLQSAYSKSPYYKEYKLMLDDIYIKKEWISLSELNIYSTKLICNELGINTKFINSADLKTTGTKDDKLIDICNRLGATHYLSGPSAKNYIDPNKFIKNNIILEYIEYDYPPYLQYKGEFITHNVSILDVLFNCGKDTPKYIWR
;
A
#
# COMPACT_ATOMS: atom_id res chain seq x y z
N MET A 1 4.60 -2.76 8.86
CA MET A 1 5.14 -3.69 7.83
C MET A 1 6.32 -3.08 7.08
N ILE A 2 6.14 -2.05 6.23
CA ILE A 2 7.28 -1.51 5.44
C ILE A 2 8.44 -1.08 6.34
N HIS A 3 8.16 -0.34 7.43
CA HIS A 3 9.20 0.11 8.36
C HIS A 3 9.89 -1.02 9.17
N GLN A 4 9.40 -2.26 9.13
CA GLN A 4 9.94 -3.39 9.89
C GLN A 4 10.90 -4.26 9.07
N VAL A 5 11.14 -3.92 7.81
CA VAL A 5 11.97 -4.74 6.91
C VAL A 5 13.10 -3.91 6.30
N ASP A 6 14.24 -4.57 6.08
CA ASP A 6 15.39 -3.97 5.39
C ASP A 6 15.07 -3.69 3.92
N THR A 7 14.33 -4.61 3.29
CA THR A 7 13.93 -4.55 1.88
C THR A 7 12.46 -4.86 1.72
N PHE A 8 11.74 -3.96 1.07
CA PHE A 8 10.36 -4.15 0.63
C PHE A 8 10.32 -4.41 -0.88
N VAL A 9 9.77 -5.56 -1.26
CA VAL A 9 9.65 -5.96 -2.67
C VAL A 9 8.22 -5.72 -3.15
N PHE A 10 8.06 -4.83 -4.14
CA PHE A 10 6.81 -4.68 -4.87
C PHE A 10 6.60 -5.90 -5.78
N LEU A 11 5.58 -6.70 -5.47
CA LEU A 11 5.28 -7.94 -6.18
C LEU A 11 4.41 -7.65 -7.41
N GLU A 12 5.01 -7.10 -8.46
CA GLU A 12 4.29 -6.54 -9.62
C GLU A 12 4.08 -7.55 -10.76
N ASP A 13 4.91 -8.59 -10.82
CA ASP A 13 4.91 -9.59 -11.88
C ASP A 13 3.99 -10.80 -11.59
N VAL A 14 3.01 -10.61 -10.71
CA VAL A 14 1.93 -11.57 -10.40
C VAL A 14 0.58 -11.09 -10.92
N GLN A 15 -0.39 -12.01 -10.96
CA GLN A 15 -1.73 -11.74 -11.50
C GLN A 15 -2.43 -10.58 -10.76
N TYR A 16 -3.01 -9.66 -11.52
CA TYR A 16 -3.89 -8.62 -11.02
C TYR A 16 -5.24 -9.19 -10.59
N THR A 17 -5.68 -8.83 -9.38
CA THR A 17 -6.99 -9.22 -8.85
C THR A 17 -7.94 -8.03 -8.80
N LYS A 18 -9.08 -8.13 -9.49
CA LYS A 18 -10.10 -7.08 -9.50
C LYS A 18 -10.66 -6.83 -8.09
N ARG A 19 -10.92 -5.56 -7.78
CA ARG A 19 -11.57 -5.12 -6.53
C ARG A 19 -10.77 -5.52 -5.29
N ASP A 20 -9.46 -5.57 -5.38
CA ASP A 20 -8.58 -5.75 -4.23
C ASP A 20 -8.04 -4.40 -3.74
N TRP A 21 -7.06 -4.41 -2.85
CA TRP A 21 -6.43 -3.19 -2.33
C TRP A 21 -5.48 -2.50 -3.31
N ARG A 22 -5.17 -3.11 -4.46
CA ARG A 22 -4.23 -2.54 -5.44
C ARG A 22 -4.85 -1.41 -6.24
N ASN A 23 -6.16 -1.46 -6.47
CA ASN A 23 -6.85 -0.43 -7.25
C ASN A 23 -7.92 0.33 -6.46
N ARG A 24 -8.08 0.06 -5.17
CA ARG A 24 -8.98 0.82 -4.30
C ARG A 24 -8.50 0.89 -2.86
N ASN A 25 -8.84 1.98 -2.20
CA ASN A 25 -8.58 2.18 -0.78
C ASN A 25 -9.81 2.79 -0.09
N LYS A 26 -9.84 2.81 1.24
CA LYS A 26 -10.92 3.41 2.01
C LYS A 26 -10.46 4.73 2.60
N ILE A 27 -11.30 5.75 2.51
CA ILE A 27 -11.09 7.03 3.19
C ILE A 27 -12.28 7.33 4.09
N LEU A 28 -12.07 8.11 5.13
CA LEU A 28 -13.13 8.45 6.07
C LEU A 28 -13.81 9.76 5.65
N ILE A 29 -15.03 9.68 5.13
CA ILE A 29 -15.82 10.87 4.78
C ILE A 29 -16.93 11.01 5.81
N ASN A 30 -16.89 12.10 6.58
CA ASN A 30 -17.87 12.39 7.64
C ASN A 30 -18.06 11.23 8.63
N GLY A 31 -16.98 10.53 8.96
CA GLY A 31 -17.01 9.40 9.88
C GLY A 31 -17.49 8.08 9.26
N THR A 32 -17.77 8.04 7.96
CA THR A 32 -18.13 6.80 7.25
C THR A 32 -17.00 6.39 6.30
N PRO A 33 -16.46 5.16 6.40
CA PRO A 33 -15.50 4.64 5.44
C PRO A 33 -16.12 4.53 4.04
N LYS A 34 -15.48 5.15 3.05
CA LYS A 34 -15.89 5.10 1.64
C LYS A 34 -14.73 4.65 0.76
N TRP A 35 -15.06 3.80 -0.21
CA TRP A 35 -14.08 3.37 -1.21
C TRP A 35 -13.78 4.49 -2.20
N ILE A 36 -12.50 4.70 -2.45
CA ILE A 36 -11.97 5.37 -3.64
C ILE A 36 -11.38 4.30 -4.55
N THR A 37 -11.76 4.28 -5.83
CA THR A 37 -11.36 3.24 -6.79
C THR A 37 -10.71 3.88 -8.00
N VAL A 38 -9.48 3.47 -8.30
CA VAL A 38 -8.81 3.76 -9.57
C VAL A 38 -9.47 2.89 -10.63
N PRO A 39 -10.01 3.49 -11.72
CA PRO A 39 -10.69 2.73 -12.76
C PRO A 39 -9.65 1.96 -13.57
N ILE A 40 -9.81 0.65 -13.66
CA ILE A 40 -8.86 -0.23 -14.36
C ILE A 40 -9.54 -0.86 -15.56
N LYS A 41 -8.86 -0.86 -16.71
CA LYS A 41 -9.26 -1.64 -17.88
C LYS A 41 -8.54 -2.99 -17.85
N GLN A 42 -9.18 -4.01 -17.29
CA GLN A 42 -8.63 -5.36 -17.37
C GLN A 42 -8.83 -5.90 -18.79
N LEU A 43 -7.73 -6.24 -19.45
CA LEU A 43 -7.72 -6.75 -20.82
C LEU A 43 -7.74 -8.30 -20.86
N ALA A 44 -7.15 -8.95 -19.86
CA ALA A 44 -7.08 -10.41 -19.77
C ALA A 44 -7.17 -10.88 -18.31
N PHE A 45 -7.62 -12.12 -18.10
CA PHE A 45 -7.73 -12.70 -16.75
C PHE A 45 -6.35 -12.84 -16.08
N GLU A 46 -5.35 -13.32 -16.82
CA GLU A 46 -3.98 -13.59 -16.33
C GLU A 46 -3.06 -12.35 -16.38
N GLN A 47 -3.62 -11.17 -16.63
CA GLN A 47 -2.87 -9.91 -16.69
C GLN A 47 -2.09 -9.67 -15.41
N LYS A 48 -0.80 -9.34 -15.53
CA LYS A 48 0.05 -8.99 -14.38
C LYS A 48 -0.24 -7.56 -13.91
N ILE A 49 0.10 -7.27 -12.66
CA ILE A 49 -0.07 -5.93 -12.08
C ILE A 49 0.77 -4.90 -12.84
N CYS A 50 2.02 -5.24 -13.19
CA CYS A 50 2.89 -4.37 -13.98
C CYS A 50 2.31 -4.00 -15.36
N ASP A 51 1.48 -4.86 -15.93
CA ASP A 51 0.86 -4.67 -17.25
C ASP A 51 -0.53 -4.01 -17.14
N THR A 52 -0.93 -3.57 -15.95
CA THR A 52 -2.28 -3.06 -15.67
C THR A 52 -2.38 -1.56 -15.89
N ASN A 53 -3.10 -1.20 -16.96
CA ASN A 53 -3.37 0.19 -17.30
C ASN A 53 -4.66 0.73 -16.66
N ILE A 54 -4.58 1.98 -16.24
CA ILE A 54 -5.67 2.80 -15.73
C ILE A 54 -6.55 3.23 -16.90
N PHE A 55 -7.87 3.18 -16.70
CA PHE A 55 -8.83 3.64 -17.69
C PHE A 55 -8.95 5.18 -17.62
N THR A 56 -8.28 5.85 -18.55
CA THR A 56 -8.06 7.31 -18.53
C THR A 56 -9.22 8.15 -19.07
N ILE A 57 -10.27 7.54 -19.63
CA ILE A 57 -11.44 8.27 -20.17
C ILE A 57 -12.21 8.99 -19.05
N GLU A 58 -12.16 8.46 -17.83
CA GLU A 58 -12.77 9.12 -16.69
C GLU A 58 -11.77 10.06 -16.00
N ASN A 59 -12.23 11.26 -15.62
CA ASN A 59 -11.46 12.18 -14.78
C ASN A 59 -11.43 11.72 -13.30
N TRP A 60 -10.94 10.50 -13.06
CA TRP A 60 -10.93 9.84 -11.76
C TRP A 60 -9.98 10.53 -10.78
N GLN A 61 -8.84 11.05 -11.25
CA GLN A 61 -7.87 11.77 -10.42
C GLN A 61 -8.53 12.99 -9.77
N GLN A 62 -9.23 13.81 -10.56
CA GLN A 62 -9.93 14.98 -10.05
C GLN A 62 -11.07 14.60 -9.10
N LYS A 63 -11.79 13.51 -9.39
CA LYS A 63 -12.83 12.98 -8.47
C LYS A 63 -12.21 12.57 -7.13
N HIS A 64 -11.12 11.80 -7.15
CA HIS A 64 -10.40 11.35 -5.95
C HIS A 64 -9.85 12.52 -5.15
N TYR A 65 -9.20 13.48 -5.82
CA TYR A 65 -8.66 14.68 -5.17
C TYR A 65 -9.74 15.46 -4.42
N LYS A 66 -10.89 15.72 -5.06
CA LYS A 66 -12.04 16.38 -4.41
C LYS A 66 -12.58 15.57 -3.22
N MET A 67 -12.64 14.24 -3.34
CA MET A 67 -13.08 13.37 -2.25
C MET A 67 -12.12 13.44 -1.06
N LEU A 68 -10.80 13.40 -1.29
CA LEU A 68 -9.77 13.52 -0.27
C LEU A 68 -9.78 14.90 0.40
N GLN A 69 -9.92 15.96 -0.38
CA GLN A 69 -10.07 17.32 0.15
C GLN A 69 -11.33 17.43 1.03
N SER A 70 -12.45 16.87 0.59
CA SER A 70 -13.68 16.85 1.39
C SER A 70 -13.51 16.04 2.69
N ALA A 71 -12.79 14.93 2.64
CA ALA A 71 -12.53 14.08 3.80
C ALA A 71 -11.63 14.76 4.85
N TYR A 72 -10.53 15.39 4.40
CA TYR A 72 -9.42 15.73 5.29
C TYR A 72 -9.10 17.22 5.35
N SER A 73 -9.71 18.11 4.55
CA SER A 73 -9.35 19.56 4.54
C SER A 73 -9.41 20.26 5.89
N LYS A 74 -10.20 19.71 6.83
CA LYS A 74 -10.35 20.23 8.19
C LYS A 74 -9.47 19.53 9.22
N SER A 75 -8.80 18.43 8.87
CA SER A 75 -7.90 17.70 9.77
C SER A 75 -6.68 18.57 10.15
N PRO A 76 -6.18 18.45 11.40
CA PRO A 76 -5.15 19.34 11.94
C PRO A 76 -3.90 19.51 11.05
N TYR A 77 -3.46 18.43 10.41
CA TYR A 77 -2.22 18.42 9.62
C TYR A 77 -2.46 18.43 8.10
N TYR A 78 -3.68 18.69 7.64
CA TYR A 78 -3.99 18.70 6.20
C TYR A 78 -3.09 19.63 5.39
N LYS A 79 -2.86 20.85 5.89
CA LYS A 79 -2.08 21.86 5.14
C LYS A 79 -0.63 21.46 4.93
N GLU A 80 -0.07 20.68 5.86
CA GLU A 80 1.31 20.18 5.84
C GLU A 80 1.47 19.11 4.76
N TYR A 81 0.57 18.11 4.73
CA TYR A 81 0.69 16.97 3.83
C TYR A 81 -0.10 17.09 2.52
N LYS A 82 -0.89 18.15 2.29
CA LYS A 82 -1.68 18.29 1.05
C LYS A 82 -0.83 18.30 -0.22
N LEU A 83 0.43 18.77 -0.16
CA LEU A 83 1.30 18.84 -1.33
C LEU A 83 1.62 17.44 -1.88
N MET A 84 1.65 16.43 -1.02
CA MET A 84 1.74 15.03 -1.41
C MET A 84 0.53 14.61 -2.28
N LEU A 85 -0.68 15.08 -1.94
CA LEU A 85 -1.86 14.83 -2.76
C LEU A 85 -1.78 15.56 -4.10
N ASP A 86 -1.24 16.78 -4.11
CA ASP A 86 -1.04 17.53 -5.35
C ASP A 86 -0.06 16.79 -6.28
N ASP A 87 1.02 16.23 -5.74
CA ASP A 87 1.99 15.42 -6.50
C ASP A 87 1.35 14.18 -7.12
N ILE A 88 0.48 13.49 -6.37
CA ILE A 88 -0.18 12.27 -6.84
C ILE A 88 -1.31 12.57 -7.82
N TYR A 89 -2.13 13.60 -7.58
CA TYR A 89 -3.40 13.76 -8.29
C TYR A 89 -3.44 14.92 -9.28
N ILE A 90 -2.59 15.94 -9.13
CA ILE A 90 -2.60 17.16 -9.96
C ILE A 90 -1.39 17.23 -10.88
N LYS A 91 -0.18 17.06 -10.33
CA LYS A 91 1.08 17.30 -11.07
C LYS A 91 1.44 16.18 -12.03
N LYS A 92 0.80 15.01 -11.90
CA LYS A 92 1.13 13.81 -12.66
C LYS A 92 -0.13 13.11 -13.15
N GLU A 93 -0.10 12.65 -14.38
CA GLU A 93 -1.11 11.77 -14.95
C GLU A 93 -0.62 10.33 -14.92
N TRP A 94 -1.51 9.40 -14.57
CA TRP A 94 -1.15 7.99 -14.43
C TRP A 94 -1.77 7.12 -15.51
N ILE A 95 -0.90 6.39 -16.22
CA ILE A 95 -1.31 5.37 -17.19
C ILE A 95 -1.23 3.98 -16.55
N SER A 96 -0.20 3.71 -15.75
CA SER A 96 0.02 2.41 -15.11
C SER A 96 -0.42 2.41 -13.64
N LEU A 97 -1.14 1.36 -13.24
CA LEU A 97 -1.51 1.12 -11.83
C LEU A 97 -0.27 0.87 -10.97
N SER A 98 0.69 0.12 -11.52
CA SER A 98 1.95 -0.20 -10.86
C SER A 98 2.74 1.06 -10.52
N GLU A 99 2.91 1.95 -11.50
CA GLU A 99 3.65 3.21 -11.32
C GLU A 99 2.99 4.10 -10.27
N LEU A 100 1.66 4.23 -10.30
CA LEU A 100 0.90 4.98 -9.30
C LEU A 100 1.11 4.42 -7.89
N ASN A 101 0.98 3.10 -7.72
CA ASN A 101 1.11 2.45 -6.42
C ASN A 101 2.53 2.57 -5.86
N ILE A 102 3.54 2.31 -6.68
CA ILE A 102 4.95 2.43 -6.28
C ILE A 102 5.27 3.87 -5.89
N TYR A 103 4.87 4.84 -6.72
CA TYR A 103 5.15 6.25 -6.47
C TYR A 103 4.47 6.75 -5.20
N SER A 104 3.16 6.53 -5.06
CA SER A 104 2.41 6.96 -3.88
C SER A 104 2.90 6.30 -2.60
N THR A 105 3.23 5.00 -2.63
CA THR A 105 3.81 4.28 -1.49
C THR A 105 5.15 4.89 -1.08
N LYS A 106 6.07 5.10 -2.04
CA LYS A 106 7.39 5.69 -1.76
C LYS A 106 7.28 7.11 -1.21
N LEU A 107 6.38 7.91 -1.77
CA LEU A 107 6.15 9.28 -1.33
C LEU A 107 5.64 9.33 0.11
N ILE A 108 4.64 8.51 0.46
CA ILE A 108 4.16 8.39 1.84
C ILE A 108 5.26 7.87 2.78
N CYS A 109 6.05 6.89 2.34
CA CYS A 109 7.16 6.38 3.14
C CYS A 109 8.21 7.47 3.42
N ASN A 110 8.49 8.33 2.44
CA ASN A 110 9.38 9.47 2.61
C ASN A 110 8.84 10.48 3.64
N GLU A 111 7.55 10.82 3.57
CA GLU A 111 6.89 11.69 4.57
C GLU A 111 6.92 11.11 5.99
N LEU A 112 6.92 9.77 6.11
CA LEU A 112 7.03 9.05 7.37
C LEU A 112 8.48 8.80 7.83
N GLY A 113 9.49 9.21 7.05
CA GLY A 113 10.90 8.95 7.36
C GLY A 113 11.31 7.47 7.30
N ILE A 114 10.60 6.66 6.49
CA ILE A 114 10.91 5.23 6.31
C ILE A 114 12.06 5.08 5.31
N ASN A 115 13.17 4.48 5.76
CA ASN A 115 14.40 4.30 4.97
C ASN A 115 14.54 2.92 4.31
N THR A 116 13.48 2.10 4.33
CA THR A 116 13.46 0.76 3.75
C THR A 116 13.86 0.76 2.28
N LYS A 117 14.71 -0.19 1.89
CA LYS A 117 15.10 -0.35 0.47
C LYS A 117 13.92 -0.89 -0.32
N PHE A 118 13.60 -0.24 -1.44
CA PHE A 118 12.54 -0.69 -2.34
C PHE A 118 13.09 -1.39 -3.57
N ILE A 119 12.54 -2.56 -3.89
CA ILE A 119 12.88 -3.34 -5.09
C ILE A 119 11.59 -3.74 -5.81
N ASN A 120 11.63 -3.87 -7.14
CA ASN A 120 10.53 -4.48 -7.91
C ASN A 120 10.84 -5.95 -8.18
N SER A 121 9.88 -6.84 -7.95
CA SER A 121 10.04 -8.28 -8.21
C SER A 121 10.35 -8.59 -9.67
N ALA A 122 9.89 -7.75 -10.60
CA ALA A 122 10.16 -7.88 -12.03
C ALA A 122 11.67 -7.77 -12.35
N ASP A 123 12.44 -7.02 -11.55
CA ASP A 123 13.88 -6.83 -11.73
C ASP A 123 14.70 -8.05 -11.28
N LEU A 124 14.13 -8.89 -10.41
CA LEU A 124 14.81 -10.03 -9.81
C LEU A 124 14.82 -11.28 -10.70
N LYS A 125 14.05 -11.27 -11.80
CA LYS A 125 13.90 -12.40 -12.74
C LYS A 125 13.65 -13.73 -12.02
N THR A 126 12.72 -13.69 -11.07
CA THR A 126 12.41 -14.83 -10.20
C THR A 126 11.65 -15.92 -10.95
N THR A 127 11.76 -17.15 -10.46
CA THR A 127 11.03 -18.31 -10.98
C THR A 127 10.01 -18.83 -9.96
N GLY A 128 9.19 -19.81 -10.36
CA GLY A 128 8.17 -20.39 -9.50
C GLY A 128 6.88 -19.59 -9.42
N THR A 129 5.95 -20.09 -8.61
CA THR A 129 4.62 -19.47 -8.38
C THR A 129 4.30 -19.48 -6.90
N LYS A 130 3.41 -18.56 -6.46
CA LYS A 130 2.99 -18.46 -5.06
C LYS A 130 4.20 -18.46 -4.10
N ASP A 131 4.21 -19.34 -3.11
CA ASP A 131 5.24 -19.47 -2.09
C ASP A 131 6.63 -19.73 -2.66
N ASP A 132 6.74 -20.50 -3.75
CA ASP A 132 8.04 -20.83 -4.36
C ASP A 132 8.70 -19.56 -4.93
N LYS A 133 7.88 -18.64 -5.46
CA LYS A 133 8.36 -17.33 -5.93
C LYS A 133 8.82 -16.46 -4.76
N LEU A 134 8.08 -16.46 -3.64
CA LEU A 134 8.46 -15.70 -2.44
C LEU A 134 9.80 -16.20 -1.87
N ILE A 135 10.00 -17.50 -1.86
CA ILE A 135 11.24 -18.14 -1.43
C ILE A 135 12.40 -17.81 -2.38
N ASP A 136 12.18 -17.87 -3.71
CA ASP A 136 13.21 -17.49 -4.68
C ASP A 136 13.62 -16.01 -4.54
N ILE A 137 12.65 -15.12 -4.27
CA ILE A 137 12.94 -13.71 -3.94
C ILE A 137 13.82 -13.62 -2.69
N CYS A 138 13.48 -14.33 -1.61
CA CYS A 138 14.26 -14.32 -0.38
C CYS A 138 15.68 -14.82 -0.61
N ASN A 139 15.84 -15.95 -1.31
CA ASN A 139 17.15 -16.55 -1.61
C ASN A 139 18.04 -15.60 -2.44
N ARG A 140 17.48 -14.95 -3.48
CA ARG A 140 18.22 -13.99 -4.32
C ARG A 140 18.68 -12.75 -3.55
N LEU A 141 17.91 -12.34 -2.54
CA LEU A 141 18.23 -11.20 -1.69
C LEU A 141 19.07 -11.58 -0.46
N GLY A 142 19.34 -12.88 -0.25
CA GLY A 142 20.01 -13.38 0.95
C GLY A 142 19.21 -13.13 2.23
N ALA A 143 17.88 -13.08 2.14
CA ALA A 143 17.02 -12.80 3.28
C ALA A 143 16.92 -14.02 4.21
N THR A 144 17.01 -13.77 5.52
CA THR A 144 16.81 -14.79 6.57
C THR A 144 15.39 -14.80 7.12
N HIS A 145 14.64 -13.71 6.91
CA HIS A 145 13.28 -13.54 7.39
C HIS A 145 12.37 -13.09 6.23
N TYR A 146 11.14 -13.59 6.24
CA TYR A 146 10.06 -13.12 5.38
C TYR A 146 8.88 -12.71 6.23
N LEU A 147 8.60 -11.40 6.26
CA LEU A 147 7.46 -10.83 6.96
C LEU A 147 6.26 -10.72 6.01
N SER A 148 5.15 -11.37 6.37
CA SER A 148 3.91 -11.36 5.59
C SER A 148 2.73 -10.72 6.32
N GLY A 149 1.68 -10.38 5.57
CA GLY A 149 0.39 -9.99 6.13
C GLY A 149 -0.34 -11.18 6.77
N PRO A 150 -1.18 -10.99 7.80
CA PRO A 150 -1.84 -12.10 8.51
C PRO A 150 -2.76 -12.94 7.61
N SER A 151 -3.34 -12.35 6.56
CA SER A 151 -4.15 -13.08 5.57
C SER A 151 -3.36 -14.14 4.79
N ALA A 152 -2.03 -14.03 4.76
CA ALA A 152 -1.18 -14.96 4.04
C ALA A 152 -1.07 -16.34 4.71
N LYS A 153 -1.42 -16.44 6.00
CA LYS A 153 -1.53 -17.72 6.73
C LYS A 153 -2.46 -18.72 6.06
N ASN A 154 -3.42 -18.23 5.26
CA ASN A 154 -4.41 -19.08 4.59
C ASN A 154 -3.89 -19.79 3.33
N TYR A 155 -2.75 -19.36 2.78
CA TYR A 155 -2.25 -19.89 1.49
C TYR A 155 -0.75 -20.18 1.46
N ILE A 156 0.04 -19.64 2.39
CA ILE A 156 1.47 -19.95 2.50
C ILE A 156 1.66 -21.26 3.25
N ASP A 157 2.48 -22.17 2.71
CA ASP A 157 3.00 -23.35 3.42
C ASP A 157 4.27 -23.02 4.21
N PRO A 158 4.24 -22.97 5.57
CA PRO A 158 5.40 -22.67 6.39
C PRO A 158 6.54 -23.67 6.22
N ASN A 159 6.25 -24.93 5.87
CA ASN A 159 7.29 -25.96 5.71
C ASN A 159 8.25 -25.65 4.56
N LYS A 160 7.77 -24.97 3.51
CA LYS A 160 8.63 -24.56 2.39
C LYS A 160 9.67 -23.53 2.83
N PHE A 161 9.29 -22.60 3.71
CA PHE A 161 10.19 -21.58 4.27
C PHE A 161 11.23 -22.22 5.19
N ILE A 162 10.80 -23.12 6.09
CA ILE A 162 11.69 -23.89 6.98
C ILE A 162 12.74 -24.66 6.18
N LYS A 163 12.34 -25.36 5.12
CA LYS A 163 13.27 -26.12 4.24
C LYS A 163 14.32 -25.24 3.54
N ASN A 164 14.05 -23.94 3.40
CA ASN A 164 14.95 -22.97 2.80
C ASN A 164 15.70 -22.12 3.85
N ASN A 165 15.62 -22.48 5.13
CA ASN A 165 16.22 -21.72 6.24
C ASN A 165 15.74 -20.25 6.30
N ILE A 166 14.48 -20.00 5.93
CA ILE A 166 13.84 -18.68 6.03
C ILE A 166 12.83 -18.70 7.16
N ILE A 167 12.93 -17.75 8.07
CA ILE A 167 11.98 -17.57 9.16
C ILE A 167 10.75 -16.83 8.59
N LEU A 168 9.59 -17.45 8.70
CA LEU A 168 8.32 -16.88 8.24
C LEU A 168 7.61 -16.20 9.42
N GLU A 169 7.44 -14.89 9.32
CA GLU A 169 6.76 -14.07 10.32
C GLU A 169 5.52 -13.42 9.75
N TYR A 170 4.59 -13.05 10.63
CA TYR A 170 3.36 -12.38 10.26
C TYR A 170 3.17 -11.13 11.08
N ILE A 171 2.85 -10.03 10.42
CA ILE A 171 2.55 -8.79 11.14
C ILE A 171 1.24 -8.90 11.91
N GLU A 172 1.24 -8.32 13.11
CA GLU A 172 0.04 -8.15 13.93
C GLU A 172 -0.43 -6.70 13.83
N TYR A 173 -1.71 -6.53 13.48
CA TYR A 173 -2.33 -5.21 13.39
C TYR A 173 -3.02 -4.86 14.70
N ASP A 174 -2.22 -4.54 15.71
CA ASP A 174 -2.72 -4.01 16.98
C ASP A 174 -2.25 -2.55 17.11
N TYR A 175 -3.02 -1.63 16.55
CA TYR A 175 -2.70 -0.20 16.57
C TYR A 175 -3.53 0.50 17.64
N PRO A 176 -2.96 1.47 18.40
CA PRO A 176 -3.74 2.23 19.35
C PRO A 176 -4.65 3.23 18.63
N PRO A 177 -5.84 3.54 19.18
CA PRO A 177 -6.69 4.57 18.62
C PRO A 177 -6.02 5.95 18.67
N TYR A 178 -6.41 6.83 17.76
CA TYR A 178 -5.96 8.22 17.69
C TYR A 178 -7.15 9.17 17.52
N LEU A 179 -6.92 10.44 17.84
CA LEU A 179 -7.95 11.47 17.71
C LEU A 179 -8.18 11.78 16.22
N GLN A 180 -9.40 11.59 15.74
CA GLN A 180 -9.82 11.99 14.39
C GLN A 180 -10.49 13.36 14.45
N TYR A 181 -10.44 14.14 13.37
CA TYR A 181 -10.93 15.54 13.35
C TYR A 181 -12.32 15.76 13.97
N LYS A 182 -13.25 14.80 13.80
CA LYS A 182 -14.63 14.90 14.30
C LYS A 182 -14.83 14.37 15.73
N GLY A 183 -13.76 14.03 16.44
CA GLY A 183 -13.81 13.52 17.81
C GLY A 183 -13.23 12.11 17.91
N GLU A 184 -14.05 11.16 18.36
CA GLU A 184 -13.59 9.82 18.70
C GLU A 184 -13.04 9.03 17.51
N PHE A 185 -12.15 8.10 17.82
CA PHE A 185 -11.60 7.14 16.88
C PHE A 185 -12.70 6.23 16.30
N ILE A 186 -12.75 6.12 14.97
CA ILE A 186 -13.76 5.29 14.30
C ILE A 186 -13.19 3.93 13.87
N THR A 187 -12.09 3.91 13.11
CA THR A 187 -11.53 2.65 12.60
C THR A 187 -10.11 2.80 12.05
N HIS A 188 -9.32 1.73 12.13
CA HIS A 188 -8.03 1.58 11.44
C HIS A 188 -8.18 1.07 10.00
N ASN A 189 -9.38 0.61 9.60
CA ASN A 189 -9.63 0.02 8.28
C ASN A 189 -9.87 1.09 7.20
N VAL A 190 -8.94 2.05 7.11
CA VAL A 190 -8.88 3.16 6.16
C VAL A 190 -7.43 3.40 5.74
N SER A 191 -7.25 4.28 4.76
CA SER A 191 -5.94 4.71 4.27
C SER A 191 -5.07 5.27 5.39
N ILE A 192 -3.75 5.07 5.26
CA ILE A 192 -2.73 5.72 6.07
C ILE A 192 -2.83 7.25 6.05
N LEU A 193 -3.45 7.81 5.01
CA LEU A 193 -3.75 9.24 4.93
C LEU A 193 -4.59 9.73 6.11
N ASP A 194 -5.49 8.91 6.67
CA ASP A 194 -6.34 9.33 7.79
C ASP A 194 -5.50 9.66 9.03
N VAL A 195 -4.64 8.72 9.46
CA VAL A 195 -3.75 8.95 10.59
C VAL A 195 -2.74 10.06 10.29
N LEU A 196 -2.21 10.13 9.05
CA LEU A 196 -1.27 11.17 8.65
C LEU A 196 -1.87 12.57 8.77
N PHE A 197 -3.08 12.78 8.25
CA PHE A 197 -3.73 14.10 8.31
C PHE A 197 -4.24 14.47 9.70
N ASN A 198 -4.51 13.48 10.56
CA ASN A 198 -4.97 13.72 11.92
C ASN A 198 -3.83 13.86 12.96
N CYS A 199 -2.71 13.17 12.76
CA CYS A 199 -1.62 13.07 13.73
C CYS A 199 -0.28 13.66 13.25
N GLY A 200 -0.11 13.88 11.94
CA GLY A 200 1.10 14.43 11.35
C GLY A 200 2.36 13.68 11.77
N LYS A 201 3.38 14.39 12.27
CA LYS A 201 4.64 13.80 12.75
C LYS A 201 4.48 12.75 13.86
N ASP A 202 3.36 12.73 14.57
CA ASP A 202 3.08 11.74 15.61
C ASP A 202 2.47 10.44 15.04
N THR A 203 2.17 10.39 13.74
CA THR A 203 1.67 9.20 13.03
C THR A 203 2.39 7.91 13.41
N PRO A 204 3.75 7.86 13.41
CA PRO A 204 4.53 6.74 13.94
C PRO A 204 4.02 6.10 15.23
N LYS A 205 3.60 6.90 16.23
CA LYS A 205 3.12 6.41 17.53
C LYS A 205 1.87 5.52 17.42
N TYR A 206 1.15 5.64 16.32
CA TYR A 206 -0.10 4.94 16.08
C TYR A 206 0.02 3.81 15.05
N ILE A 207 1.18 3.63 14.41
CA ILE A 207 1.35 2.63 13.34
C ILE A 207 2.64 1.81 13.42
N TRP A 208 3.65 2.26 14.18
CA TRP A 208 4.89 1.52 14.39
C TRP A 208 4.77 0.74 15.70
N ARG A 209 4.45 -0.54 15.54
CA ARG A 209 4.61 -1.57 16.57
C ARG A 209 5.59 -2.62 16.08
#